data_AF-F3ZS85-F1
#
_entry.id   AF-F3ZS85-F1
#
_cell.length_a   1.000
_cell.length_b   1.000
_cell.length_c   1.000
_cell.angle_alpha   90.00
_cell.angle_beta   90.00
_cell.angle_gamma   90.00
#
_symmetry.space_group_name_H-M   'P 1'
#
loop_
_entity.id
_entity.type
_entity.pdbx_description
1 polymer ?
#
loop_
_entity_poly.entity_id
_entity_poly.type
_entity_poly.pdbx_seq_one_letter_code
_entity_poly.pdbx_strand_id
1 'polypeptide(L)'
;MFLNGVTKPILEESNYSAFWGKPLKLKAFEDKPINYEQPYFYARGALIQDLIRVDYQGNPIIDFKDRGAWEQGKEYTDGRSYPYEGDDVWHLDCRWRCIVESTTQEPKWNATDWVMVSGNEKLSLELYSDGGFVYRPNSSFTANITAKVFMGNEDITAFIDDLDWKWTRETGNINGDNAWNVNHAGNTNKLTITQDDMDDLSDYSKFICTAYVRDGKEIKKIDKEVVI
;
A
#
# COMPACT_ATOMS: atom_id res chain seq x y z
N MET A 1 30.49 -41.61 20.56
CA MET A 1 30.96 -40.38 21.23
C MET A 1 29.88 -39.97 22.21
N PHE A 2 30.15 -39.99 23.51
CA PHE A 2 29.16 -39.65 24.55
C PHE A 2 29.13 -38.13 24.79
N LEU A 3 28.01 -37.63 25.32
CA LEU A 3 27.91 -36.27 25.83
C LEU A 3 28.92 -36.08 26.98
N ASN A 4 29.92 -35.23 26.81
CA ASN A 4 30.82 -34.83 27.89
C ASN A 4 30.12 -33.76 28.76
N GLY A 5 30.27 -33.85 30.09
CA GLY A 5 29.68 -32.90 31.04
C GLY A 5 28.28 -33.25 31.54
N VAL A 6 27.74 -34.44 31.22
CA VAL A 6 26.50 -34.94 31.82
C VAL A 6 26.81 -35.52 33.20
N THR A 7 26.69 -34.69 34.24
CA THR A 7 27.06 -35.07 35.62
C THR A 7 25.97 -35.84 36.36
N LYS A 8 24.77 -35.97 35.78
CA LYS A 8 23.65 -36.76 36.33
C LYS A 8 22.94 -37.49 35.20
N PRO A 9 22.54 -38.76 35.40
CA PRO A 9 21.67 -39.45 34.46
C PRO A 9 20.29 -38.77 34.38
N ILE A 10 19.66 -38.80 33.20
CA ILE A 10 18.32 -38.25 32.96
C ILE A 10 17.28 -39.21 33.57
N LEU A 11 17.12 -39.13 34.89
CA LEU A 11 16.17 -39.95 35.66
C LEU A 11 15.00 -39.13 36.22
N GLU A 12 15.12 -37.81 36.27
CA GLU A 12 14.15 -36.87 36.85
C GLU A 12 13.84 -35.75 35.85
N GLU A 13 12.62 -35.22 35.88
CA GLU A 13 12.18 -34.15 34.97
C GLU A 13 13.08 -32.90 35.03
N SER A 14 13.64 -32.59 36.20
CA SER A 14 14.56 -31.46 36.41
C SER A 14 15.93 -31.62 35.73
N ASN A 15 16.27 -32.83 35.26
CA ASN A 15 17.55 -33.12 34.62
C ASN A 15 17.49 -32.98 33.08
N TYR A 16 16.33 -32.60 32.51
CA TYR A 16 16.22 -32.29 31.08
C TYR A 16 16.76 -30.88 30.79
N SER A 17 17.96 -30.80 30.21
CA SER A 17 18.58 -29.54 29.78
C SER A 17 18.44 -29.27 28.28
N ALA A 18 18.24 -30.32 27.48
CA ALA A 18 18.00 -30.25 26.04
C ALA A 18 17.36 -31.56 25.55
N PHE A 19 16.60 -31.50 24.44
CA PHE A 19 16.16 -32.69 23.71
C PHE A 19 15.94 -32.37 22.22
N TRP A 20 15.94 -33.41 21.40
CA TRP A 20 15.53 -33.37 20.01
C TRP A 20 14.63 -34.59 19.73
N GLY A 21 13.38 -34.36 19.33
CA GLY A 21 12.39 -35.42 19.09
C GLY A 21 10.99 -35.06 19.61
N LYS A 22 10.10 -36.07 19.75
CA LYS A 22 8.77 -35.84 20.34
C LYS A 22 8.91 -35.32 21.78
N PRO A 23 8.27 -34.19 22.13
CA PRO A 23 8.35 -33.63 23.46
C PRO A 23 7.87 -34.61 24.53
N LEU A 24 8.54 -34.59 25.68
CA LEU A 24 8.05 -35.26 26.89
C LEU A 24 7.12 -34.31 27.64
N LYS A 25 6.09 -34.85 28.30
CA LYS A 25 5.16 -34.07 29.13
C LYS A 25 5.81 -33.68 30.46
N LEU A 26 6.74 -32.73 30.42
CA LEU A 26 7.40 -32.17 31.60
C LEU A 26 6.60 -30.99 32.15
N LYS A 27 6.61 -30.79 33.47
CA LYS A 27 5.98 -29.60 34.10
C LYS A 27 6.46 -28.28 33.52
N ALA A 28 7.73 -28.20 33.10
CA ALA A 28 8.31 -27.00 32.48
C ALA A 28 7.63 -26.58 31.15
N PHE A 29 6.88 -27.50 30.55
CA PHE A 29 6.16 -27.32 29.29
C PHE A 29 4.66 -27.14 29.48
N GLU A 30 4.15 -27.21 30.72
CA GLU A 30 2.77 -26.84 31.03
C GLU A 30 2.52 -25.39 30.58
N ASP A 31 1.37 -25.18 29.95
CA ASP A 31 0.93 -23.90 29.36
C ASP A 31 1.84 -23.32 28.25
N LYS A 32 2.71 -24.14 27.65
CA LYS A 32 3.48 -23.74 26.45
C LYS A 32 2.78 -24.21 25.18
N PRO A 33 2.89 -23.47 24.06
CA PRO A 33 2.30 -23.84 22.77
C PRO A 33 3.09 -24.98 22.11
N ILE A 34 3.14 -26.16 22.75
CA ILE A 34 3.87 -27.34 22.30
C ILE A 34 2.88 -28.35 21.71
N ASN A 35 3.09 -28.71 20.45
CA ASN A 35 2.39 -29.81 19.80
C ASN A 35 3.15 -31.11 20.07
N TYR A 36 2.64 -31.93 21.00
CA TYR A 36 3.29 -33.19 21.40
C TYR A 36 3.37 -34.26 20.29
N GLU A 37 2.67 -34.07 19.16
CA GLU A 37 2.76 -34.99 18.02
C GLU A 37 3.90 -34.67 17.04
N GLN A 38 4.48 -33.47 17.13
CA GLN A 38 5.58 -33.02 16.27
C GLN A 38 6.91 -33.09 16.99
N PRO A 39 8.04 -33.27 16.28
CA PRO A 39 9.36 -33.18 16.89
C PRO A 39 9.72 -31.72 17.20
N TYR A 40 10.35 -31.51 18.36
CA TYR A 40 10.88 -30.21 18.78
C TYR A 40 12.38 -30.33 19.08
N PHE A 41 13.07 -29.20 18.98
CA PHE A 41 14.38 -28.98 19.60
C PHE A 41 14.18 -28.05 20.80
N TYR A 42 14.67 -28.47 21.95
CA TYR A 42 14.71 -27.66 23.16
C TYR A 42 16.13 -27.66 23.69
N ALA A 43 16.61 -26.50 24.11
CA ALA A 43 17.84 -26.35 24.86
C ALA A 43 17.73 -25.08 25.72
N ARG A 44 18.38 -25.07 26.89
CA ARG A 44 18.41 -23.89 27.76
C ARG A 44 19.08 -22.67 27.11
N GLY A 45 20.04 -22.89 26.22
CA GLY A 45 20.73 -21.84 25.46
C GLY A 45 21.43 -22.44 24.24
N ALA A 46 21.68 -21.61 23.23
CA ALA A 46 22.35 -22.00 22.01
C ALA A 46 23.24 -20.85 21.51
N LEU A 47 24.43 -21.18 21.00
CA LEU A 47 25.22 -20.30 20.16
C LEU A 47 25.04 -20.79 18.73
N ILE A 48 24.43 -19.95 17.88
CA ILE A 48 24.04 -20.31 16.52
C ILE A 48 24.72 -19.31 15.59
N GLN A 49 25.50 -19.82 14.64
CA GLN A 49 26.08 -18.99 13.58
C GLN A 49 25.04 -18.68 12.48
N ASP A 50 24.20 -19.66 12.15
CA ASP A 50 23.21 -19.55 11.07
C ASP A 50 21.92 -20.32 11.42
N LEU A 51 20.76 -19.68 11.24
CA LEU A 51 19.43 -20.25 11.52
C LEU A 51 18.51 -20.00 10.32
N ILE A 52 18.48 -20.97 9.40
CA ILE A 52 17.55 -20.93 8.27
C ILE A 52 16.21 -21.52 8.71
N ARG A 53 15.18 -20.69 8.69
CA ARG A 53 13.80 -21.12 8.97
C ARG A 53 13.10 -21.43 7.66
N VAL A 54 12.37 -22.53 7.62
CA VAL A 54 11.54 -22.91 6.47
C VAL A 54 10.10 -23.18 6.91
N ASP A 55 9.16 -22.97 6.00
CA ASP A 55 7.77 -23.37 6.20
C ASP A 55 7.57 -24.88 5.99
N TYR A 56 6.32 -25.35 6.11
CA TYR A 56 5.98 -26.76 5.94
C TYR A 56 6.16 -27.29 4.50
N GLN A 57 6.33 -26.39 3.52
CA GLN A 57 6.58 -26.71 2.11
C GLN A 57 8.08 -26.67 1.78
N GLY A 58 8.93 -26.25 2.74
CA GLY A 58 10.37 -26.11 2.58
C GLY A 58 10.81 -24.75 2.04
N ASN A 59 9.91 -23.77 1.92
CA ASN A 59 10.29 -22.43 1.50
C ASN A 59 10.95 -21.67 2.66
N PRO A 60 12.06 -20.94 2.42
CA PRO A 60 12.66 -20.06 3.42
C PRO A 60 11.65 -19.02 3.95
N ILE A 61 11.65 -18.82 5.27
CA ILE A 61 10.90 -17.74 5.91
C ILE A 61 11.79 -16.51 5.91
N ILE A 62 11.37 -15.49 5.16
CA ILE A 62 12.09 -14.23 5.00
C ILE A 62 11.84 -13.35 6.24
N ASP A 63 12.90 -12.81 6.83
CA ASP A 63 12.81 -11.83 7.92
C ASP A 63 12.96 -10.41 7.36
N PHE A 64 11.87 -9.65 7.35
CA PHE A 64 11.87 -8.29 6.80
C PHE A 64 12.35 -7.28 7.85
N LYS A 65 13.49 -6.64 7.56
CA LYS A 65 14.13 -5.63 8.40
C LYS A 65 13.62 -4.24 8.02
N ASP A 66 13.19 -3.47 9.01
CA ASP A 66 12.91 -2.04 8.83
C ASP A 66 14.24 -1.28 8.70
N ARG A 67 14.47 -0.65 7.55
CA ARG A 67 15.66 0.14 7.23
C ARG A 67 15.50 1.63 7.50
N GLY A 68 14.35 2.07 8.04
CA GLY A 68 14.02 3.48 8.22
C GLY A 68 13.62 4.15 6.92
N ALA A 69 13.89 5.45 6.79
CA ALA A 69 13.56 6.22 5.59
C ALA A 69 14.29 5.68 4.35
N TRP A 70 13.59 5.68 3.21
CA TRP A 70 14.21 5.37 1.92
C TRP A 70 15.29 6.42 1.55
N GLU A 71 16.38 5.96 0.95
CA GLU A 71 17.51 6.79 0.56
C GLU A 71 17.83 6.59 -0.93
N GLN A 72 17.97 7.71 -1.66
CA GLN A 72 18.28 7.67 -3.08
C GLN A 72 19.64 7.01 -3.35
N GLY A 73 19.67 6.03 -4.25
CA GLY A 73 20.88 5.32 -4.67
C GLY A 73 21.35 4.22 -3.72
N LYS A 74 20.63 3.98 -2.61
CA LYS A 74 20.85 2.82 -1.75
C LYS A 74 20.14 1.60 -2.32
N GLU A 75 20.80 0.45 -2.25
CA GLU A 75 20.22 -0.83 -2.67
C GLU A 75 19.41 -1.47 -1.54
N TYR A 76 18.29 -2.07 -1.92
CA TYR A 76 17.40 -2.83 -1.05
C TYR A 76 17.10 -4.20 -1.66
N THR A 77 16.78 -5.19 -0.82
CA THR A 77 16.58 -6.58 -1.24
C THR A 77 15.24 -7.18 -0.79
N ASP A 78 14.72 -8.12 -1.58
CA ASP A 78 13.50 -8.87 -1.29
C ASP A 78 13.71 -10.04 -0.31
N GLY A 79 14.97 -10.37 -0.02
CA GLY A 79 15.34 -11.44 0.91
C GLY A 79 15.05 -12.85 0.39
N ARG A 80 14.88 -13.06 -0.93
CA ARG A 80 14.70 -14.41 -1.49
C ARG A 80 16.01 -15.19 -1.61
N SER A 81 17.14 -14.49 -1.55
CA SER A 81 18.49 -15.04 -1.50
C SER A 81 19.02 -15.10 -0.07
N TYR A 82 19.97 -16.00 0.19
CA TYR A 82 20.70 -16.04 1.47
C TYR A 82 21.28 -14.65 1.79
N PRO A 83 21.09 -14.10 3.01
CA PRO A 83 20.70 -14.76 4.27
C PRO A 83 19.18 -14.84 4.56
N TYR A 84 18.33 -14.67 3.56
CA TYR A 84 16.87 -14.61 3.69
C TYR A 84 16.35 -13.46 4.55
N GLU A 85 17.04 -12.31 4.43
CA GLU A 85 16.64 -11.06 5.06
C GLU A 85 16.18 -10.09 3.97
N GLY A 86 14.92 -9.65 4.05
CA GLY A 86 14.35 -8.68 3.13
C GLY A 86 14.29 -7.28 3.76
N ASP A 87 14.06 -6.27 2.96
CA ASP A 87 14.03 -4.88 3.42
C ASP A 87 12.64 -4.26 3.32
N ASP A 88 12.24 -3.60 4.41
CA ASP A 88 11.14 -2.65 4.45
C ASP A 88 11.70 -1.23 4.67
N VAL A 89 11.12 -0.23 4.01
CA VAL A 89 11.52 1.18 4.09
C VAL A 89 10.31 2.08 4.30
N TRP A 90 10.55 3.29 4.81
CA TRP A 90 9.56 4.34 4.96
C TRP A 90 9.74 5.41 3.89
N HIS A 91 8.66 5.70 3.17
CA HIS A 91 8.62 6.77 2.17
C HIS A 91 7.22 7.39 2.17
N LEU A 92 7.15 8.72 2.30
CA LEU A 92 5.91 9.51 2.30
C LEU A 92 4.83 8.94 3.25
N ASP A 93 5.20 8.75 4.52
CA ASP A 93 4.36 8.20 5.60
C ASP A 93 3.86 6.76 5.38
N CYS A 94 4.37 6.07 4.36
CA CYS A 94 4.03 4.69 4.04
C CYS A 94 5.25 3.77 4.22
N ARG A 95 4.99 2.55 4.69
CA ARG A 95 5.97 1.47 4.77
C ARG A 95 5.85 0.61 3.51
N TRP A 96 6.97 0.49 2.81
CA TRP A 96 7.11 -0.26 1.57
C TRP A 96 8.03 -1.45 1.79
N ARG A 97 7.69 -2.59 1.20
CA ARG A 97 8.48 -3.81 1.20
C ARG A 97 9.07 -4.03 -0.16
N CYS A 98 10.37 -4.30 -0.18
CA CYS A 98 11.08 -4.65 -1.39
C CYS A 98 10.67 -6.05 -1.89
N ILE A 99 10.43 -6.19 -3.19
CA ILE A 99 10.03 -7.46 -3.83
C ILE A 99 10.95 -7.88 -5.00
N VAL A 100 12.00 -7.09 -5.25
CA VAL A 100 13.06 -7.33 -6.24
C VAL A 100 14.43 -7.19 -5.58
N GLU A 101 15.38 -8.07 -5.89
CA GLU A 101 16.74 -8.02 -5.34
C GLU A 101 17.54 -6.82 -5.89
N SER A 102 18.34 -6.17 -5.03
CA SER A 102 19.21 -5.02 -5.35
C SER A 102 18.50 -3.86 -6.08
N THR A 103 17.27 -3.52 -5.68
CA THR A 103 16.57 -2.35 -6.24
C THR A 103 17.11 -1.04 -5.67
N THR A 104 17.22 -0.04 -6.53
CA THR A 104 17.46 1.38 -6.17
C THR A 104 16.26 2.26 -6.56
N GLN A 105 15.18 1.65 -7.05
CA GLN A 105 13.97 2.35 -7.45
C GLN A 105 13.35 3.06 -6.24
N GLU A 106 12.87 4.28 -6.43
CA GLU A 106 12.09 4.99 -5.41
C GLU A 106 10.75 4.26 -5.16
N PRO A 107 10.39 3.93 -3.90
CA PRO A 107 9.10 3.35 -3.57
C PRO A 107 7.99 4.32 -3.89
N LYS A 108 7.05 3.87 -4.70
CA LYS A 108 5.85 4.62 -5.08
C LYS A 108 4.79 3.65 -5.54
N TRP A 109 3.58 4.14 -5.70
CA TRP A 109 2.42 3.31 -6.00
C TRP A 109 2.54 2.45 -7.24
N ASN A 110 3.11 2.98 -8.32
CA ASN A 110 3.32 2.26 -9.57
C ASN A 110 4.73 1.66 -9.69
N ALA A 111 5.50 1.62 -8.60
CA ALA A 111 6.79 0.95 -8.59
C ALA A 111 6.59 -0.56 -8.72
N THR A 112 7.41 -1.18 -9.55
CA THR A 112 7.39 -2.63 -9.76
C THR A 112 8.16 -3.39 -8.69
N ASP A 113 9.04 -2.69 -7.99
CA ASP A 113 10.02 -3.29 -7.08
C ASP A 113 9.58 -3.20 -5.61
N TRP A 114 8.43 -2.55 -5.35
CA TRP A 114 7.92 -2.25 -4.02
C TRP A 114 6.45 -2.62 -3.88
N VAL A 115 6.08 -3.09 -2.70
CA VAL A 115 4.68 -3.28 -2.30
C VAL A 115 4.42 -2.53 -0.99
N MET A 116 3.31 -1.78 -0.91
CA MET A 116 2.94 -1.12 0.33
C MET A 116 2.49 -2.18 1.36
N VAL A 117 3.03 -2.12 2.59
CA VAL A 117 2.69 -3.04 3.69
C VAL A 117 1.83 -2.36 4.75
N SER A 118 2.03 -1.07 4.98
CA SER A 118 1.22 -0.27 5.89
C SER A 118 1.35 1.21 5.60
N GLY A 119 0.28 1.99 5.69
CA GLY A 119 0.31 3.43 5.46
C GLY A 119 -1.08 4.03 5.43
N ASN A 120 -1.20 5.32 5.09
CA ASN A 120 -2.48 5.95 4.84
C ASN A 120 -2.91 5.75 3.39
N GLU A 121 -3.61 4.65 3.13
CA GLU A 121 -4.17 4.32 1.80
C GLU A 121 -5.42 5.14 1.44
N LYS A 122 -5.80 6.13 2.27
CA LYS A 122 -7.00 6.92 2.01
C LYS A 122 -6.75 7.83 0.80
N LEU A 123 -7.54 7.59 -0.24
CA LEU A 123 -7.61 8.47 -1.39
C LEU A 123 -8.43 9.72 -1.06
N SER A 124 -7.96 10.87 -1.53
CA SER A 124 -8.69 12.13 -1.56
C SER A 124 -8.54 12.81 -2.93
N LEU A 125 -9.61 13.46 -3.39
CA LEU A 125 -9.63 14.22 -4.63
C LEU A 125 -9.96 15.67 -4.31
N GLU A 126 -9.12 16.57 -4.79
CA GLU A 126 -9.24 18.01 -4.60
C GLU A 126 -9.33 18.73 -5.94
N LEU A 127 -10.15 19.79 -5.99
CA LEU A 127 -10.36 20.61 -7.17
C LEU A 127 -9.82 22.02 -6.90
N TYR A 128 -8.97 22.49 -7.81
CA TYR A 128 -8.36 23.81 -7.77
C TYR A 128 -8.85 24.62 -8.96
N SER A 129 -9.23 25.87 -8.76
CA SER A 129 -9.65 26.78 -9.83
C SER A 129 -8.81 28.05 -9.81
N ASP A 130 -8.45 28.56 -10.98
CA ASP A 130 -7.74 29.84 -11.13
C ASP A 130 -8.65 31.06 -10.90
N GLY A 131 -9.95 30.94 -11.19
CA GLY A 131 -10.96 31.98 -11.02
C GLY A 131 -11.90 31.78 -9.83
N GLY A 132 -11.72 30.71 -9.05
CA GLY A 132 -12.65 30.30 -7.99
C GLY A 132 -13.85 29.52 -8.52
N PHE A 133 -14.91 29.43 -7.73
CA PHE A 133 -16.13 28.69 -8.07
C PHE A 133 -17.41 29.54 -8.03
N VAL A 134 -17.27 30.84 -7.82
CA VAL A 134 -18.42 31.76 -7.73
C VAL A 134 -18.23 32.87 -8.74
N TYR A 135 -19.15 32.95 -9.69
CA TYR A 135 -19.14 33.94 -10.75
C TYR A 135 -20.39 34.81 -10.70
N ARG A 136 -20.31 36.01 -11.28
CA ARG A 136 -21.48 36.90 -11.34
C ARG A 136 -22.42 36.39 -12.43
N PRO A 137 -23.74 36.34 -12.16
CA PRO A 137 -24.73 36.03 -13.19
C PRO A 137 -24.58 36.96 -14.40
N ASN A 138 -24.74 36.42 -15.61
CA ASN A 138 -24.68 37.15 -16.88
C ASN A 138 -23.35 37.89 -17.15
N SER A 139 -22.25 37.42 -16.56
CA SER A 139 -20.91 37.91 -16.88
C SER A 139 -20.12 36.81 -17.57
N SER A 140 -19.37 37.17 -18.62
CA SER A 140 -18.47 36.23 -19.27
C SER A 140 -17.42 35.77 -18.27
N PHE A 141 -17.28 34.46 -18.06
CA PHE A 141 -16.22 33.89 -17.25
C PHE A 141 -15.54 32.72 -17.97
N THR A 142 -14.35 32.42 -17.48
CA THR A 142 -13.61 31.21 -17.82
C THR A 142 -12.96 30.72 -16.53
N ALA A 143 -13.20 29.46 -16.20
CA ALA A 143 -12.67 28.78 -15.02
C ALA A 143 -11.82 27.60 -15.48
N ASN A 144 -10.54 27.58 -15.16
CA ASN A 144 -9.68 26.42 -15.39
C ASN A 144 -9.58 25.63 -14.10
N ILE A 145 -10.29 24.51 -14.06
CA ILE A 145 -10.28 23.58 -12.94
C ILE A 145 -9.19 22.53 -13.16
N THR A 146 -8.34 22.35 -12.16
CA THR A 146 -7.35 21.29 -12.07
C THR A 146 -7.71 20.37 -10.91
N ALA A 147 -7.91 19.10 -11.22
CA ALA A 147 -8.11 18.03 -10.27
C ALA A 147 -6.77 17.43 -9.84
N LYS A 148 -6.66 17.15 -8.54
CA LYS A 148 -5.51 16.46 -7.95
C LYS A 148 -5.96 15.33 -7.04
N VAL A 149 -5.40 14.14 -7.25
CA VAL A 149 -5.64 12.98 -6.39
C VAL A 149 -4.46 12.82 -5.45
N PHE A 150 -4.78 12.63 -4.17
CA PHE A 150 -3.82 12.36 -3.13
C PHE A 150 -4.07 10.98 -2.53
N MET A 151 -2.99 10.29 -2.17
CA MET A 151 -3.01 9.12 -1.30
C MET A 151 -2.31 9.50 0.00
N GLY A 152 -3.09 9.59 1.09
CA GLY A 152 -2.60 10.26 2.30
C GLY A 152 -2.24 11.72 2.00
N ASN A 153 -0.95 12.05 2.08
CA ASN A 153 -0.43 13.40 1.83
C ASN A 153 0.31 13.52 0.47
N GLU A 154 0.45 12.42 -0.28
CA GLU A 154 1.20 12.38 -1.54
C GLU A 154 0.30 12.69 -2.73
N ASP A 155 0.69 13.64 -3.58
CA ASP A 155 0.02 13.94 -4.84
C ASP A 155 0.38 12.87 -5.88
N ILE A 156 -0.57 11.96 -6.15
CA ILE A 156 -0.40 10.85 -7.10
C ILE A 156 -0.99 11.15 -8.49
N THR A 157 -1.40 12.40 -8.75
CA THR A 157 -2.11 12.79 -9.98
C THR A 157 -1.35 12.40 -11.24
N ALA A 158 -0.03 12.53 -11.24
CA ALA A 158 0.83 12.20 -12.39
C ALA A 158 0.91 10.69 -12.70
N PHE A 159 0.42 9.83 -11.81
CA PHE A 159 0.41 8.38 -11.98
C PHE A 159 -0.94 7.83 -12.47
N ILE A 160 -1.94 8.69 -12.61
CA ILE A 160 -3.26 8.33 -13.15
C ILE A 160 -3.22 8.58 -14.65
N ASP A 161 -3.58 7.55 -15.44
CA ASP A 161 -3.65 7.66 -16.90
C ASP A 161 -4.67 8.73 -17.32
N ASP A 162 -4.39 9.44 -18.41
CA ASP A 162 -5.30 10.46 -18.96
C ASP A 162 -6.70 9.90 -19.24
N LEU A 163 -6.81 8.61 -19.60
CA LEU A 163 -8.07 7.90 -19.84
C LEU A 163 -8.84 7.51 -18.56
N ASP A 164 -8.19 7.58 -17.40
CA ASP A 164 -8.77 7.24 -16.10
C ASP A 164 -9.39 8.46 -15.40
N TRP A 165 -9.61 9.55 -16.14
CA TRP A 165 -10.34 10.73 -15.70
C TRP A 165 -11.69 10.82 -16.40
N LYS A 166 -12.68 11.33 -15.68
CA LYS A 166 -14.01 11.60 -16.24
C LYS A 166 -14.61 12.84 -15.61
N TRP A 167 -15.19 13.68 -16.44
CA TRP A 167 -16.00 14.82 -16.02
C TRP A 167 -17.45 14.60 -16.41
N THR A 168 -18.37 14.92 -15.50
CA THR A 168 -19.80 14.95 -15.81
C THR A 168 -20.44 16.21 -15.28
N ARG A 169 -21.43 16.73 -16.02
CA ARG A 169 -22.29 17.82 -15.61
C ARG A 169 -23.68 17.30 -15.24
N GLU A 170 -24.24 17.84 -14.18
CA GLU A 170 -25.61 17.59 -13.72
C GLU A 170 -26.29 18.93 -13.40
N THR A 171 -27.24 19.32 -14.24
CA THR A 171 -28.03 20.56 -14.11
C THR A 171 -29.52 20.27 -13.93
N GLY A 172 -29.95 19.04 -14.24
CA GLY A 172 -31.36 18.65 -14.29
C GLY A 172 -31.91 18.65 -15.72
N ASN A 173 -31.23 19.31 -16.65
CA ASN A 173 -31.50 19.21 -18.09
C ASN A 173 -30.80 17.99 -18.69
N ILE A 174 -31.48 16.84 -18.66
CA ILE A 174 -30.96 15.53 -19.10
C ILE A 174 -30.33 15.60 -20.50
N ASN A 175 -30.98 16.29 -21.45
CA ASN A 175 -30.48 16.37 -22.82
C ASN A 175 -29.22 17.23 -22.92
N GLY A 176 -29.21 18.37 -22.23
CA GLY A 176 -28.04 19.25 -22.16
C GLY A 176 -26.86 18.56 -21.49
N ASP A 177 -27.10 17.91 -20.35
CA ASP A 177 -26.07 17.19 -19.60
C ASP A 177 -25.47 16.03 -20.41
N ASN A 178 -26.30 15.25 -21.11
CA ASN A 178 -25.80 14.19 -21.99
C ASN A 178 -24.92 14.73 -23.12
N ALA A 179 -25.34 15.81 -23.78
CA ALA A 179 -24.54 16.44 -24.85
C ALA A 179 -23.21 16.98 -24.30
N TRP A 180 -23.24 17.64 -23.14
CA TRP A 180 -22.04 18.15 -22.48
C TRP A 180 -21.08 17.02 -22.10
N ASN A 181 -21.58 15.95 -21.48
CA ASN A 181 -20.79 14.80 -21.04
C ASN A 181 -20.10 14.09 -22.21
N VAL A 182 -20.74 14.01 -23.37
CA VAL A 182 -20.14 13.43 -24.59
C VAL A 182 -19.04 14.33 -25.13
N ASN A 183 -19.27 15.64 -25.19
CA ASN A 183 -18.29 16.60 -25.72
C ASN A 183 -17.03 16.72 -24.83
N HIS A 184 -17.16 16.43 -23.53
CA HIS A 184 -16.08 16.56 -22.55
C HIS A 184 -15.48 15.21 -22.10
N ALA A 185 -15.84 14.10 -22.76
CA ALA A 185 -15.37 12.76 -22.39
C ALA A 185 -13.84 12.56 -22.54
N GLY A 186 -13.15 13.42 -23.31
CA GLY A 186 -11.70 13.36 -23.50
C GLY A 186 -10.89 14.23 -22.54
N ASN A 187 -11.53 14.91 -21.59
CA ASN A 187 -10.82 15.74 -20.63
C ASN A 187 -10.13 14.90 -19.57
N THR A 188 -8.89 15.28 -19.24
CA THR A 188 -8.04 14.59 -18.27
C THR A 188 -8.30 15.15 -16.86
N ASN A 189 -7.26 15.30 -16.04
CA ASN A 189 -7.35 15.96 -14.74
C ASN A 189 -7.64 17.48 -14.82
N LYS A 190 -7.85 18.03 -16.02
CA LYS A 190 -8.15 19.45 -16.24
C LYS A 190 -9.47 19.63 -16.96
N LEU A 191 -10.23 20.64 -16.55
CA LEU A 191 -11.48 21.05 -17.17
C LEU A 191 -11.52 22.57 -17.29
N THR A 192 -11.75 23.08 -18.49
CA THR A 192 -12.08 24.49 -18.70
C THR A 192 -13.60 24.62 -18.78
N ILE A 193 -14.16 25.52 -17.97
CA ILE A 193 -15.59 25.84 -17.93
C ILE A 193 -15.77 27.29 -18.34
N THR A 194 -16.76 27.55 -19.17
CA THR A 194 -17.16 28.86 -19.66
C THR A 194 -18.63 29.12 -19.37
N GLN A 195 -19.11 30.33 -19.69
CA GLN A 195 -20.53 30.65 -19.58
C GLN A 195 -21.42 29.70 -20.42
N ASP A 196 -20.93 29.20 -21.56
CA ASP A 196 -21.68 28.30 -22.45
C ASP A 196 -21.87 26.89 -21.85
N ASP A 197 -21.08 26.56 -20.83
CA ASP A 197 -21.17 25.30 -20.09
C ASP A 197 -22.21 25.36 -18.96
N MET A 198 -22.78 26.53 -18.70
CA MET A 198 -23.87 26.71 -17.74
C MET A 198 -25.22 26.37 -18.38
N ASP A 199 -26.16 25.84 -17.61
CA ASP A 199 -27.52 25.64 -18.08
C ASP A 199 -28.35 26.89 -17.77
N ASP A 200 -28.90 27.54 -18.80
CA ASP A 200 -29.75 28.72 -18.66
C ASP A 200 -31.03 28.45 -17.85
N LEU A 201 -31.39 27.16 -17.68
CA LEU A 201 -32.56 26.72 -16.92
C LEU A 201 -32.27 26.46 -15.44
N SER A 202 -31.00 26.56 -15.00
CA SER A 202 -30.59 26.27 -13.63
C SER A 202 -29.92 27.48 -12.98
N ASP A 203 -30.17 27.68 -11.69
CA ASP A 203 -29.47 28.69 -10.89
C ASP A 203 -27.97 28.33 -10.67
N TYR A 204 -27.62 27.07 -10.89
CA TYR A 204 -26.27 26.54 -10.72
C TYR A 204 -26.02 25.29 -11.57
N SER A 205 -24.77 25.05 -11.95
CA SER A 205 -24.34 23.82 -12.62
C SER A 205 -23.43 23.01 -11.71
N LYS A 206 -23.76 21.73 -11.50
CA LYS A 206 -22.89 20.81 -10.78
C LYS A 206 -21.97 20.09 -11.77
N PHE A 207 -20.67 20.16 -11.52
CA PHE A 207 -19.65 19.43 -12.24
C PHE A 207 -19.01 18.41 -11.31
N ILE A 208 -18.87 17.18 -11.76
CA ILE A 208 -18.33 16.06 -11.00
C ILE A 208 -17.08 15.57 -11.72
N CYS A 209 -15.95 15.59 -11.01
CA CYS A 209 -14.73 14.94 -11.44
C CYS A 209 -14.68 13.54 -10.82
N THR A 210 -14.42 12.55 -11.64
CA THR A 210 -14.16 11.16 -11.25
C THR A 210 -12.76 10.78 -11.68
N ALA A 211 -11.97 10.20 -10.76
CA ALA A 211 -10.69 9.57 -11.06
C ALA A 211 -10.75 8.07 -10.75
N TYR A 212 -10.15 7.26 -11.61
CA TYR A 212 -10.01 5.81 -11.47
C TYR A 212 -8.56 5.44 -11.16
N VAL A 213 -8.25 5.24 -9.88
CA VAL A 213 -6.90 4.90 -9.42
C VAL A 213 -6.70 3.39 -9.50
N ARG A 214 -5.73 2.95 -10.31
CA ARG A 214 -5.39 1.52 -10.45
C ARG A 214 -4.45 1.11 -9.33
N ASP A 215 -4.85 0.09 -8.58
CA ASP A 215 -4.11 -0.54 -7.48
C ASP A 215 -3.85 -2.01 -7.84
N GLY A 216 -2.79 -2.26 -8.61
CA GLY A 216 -2.55 -3.59 -9.17
C GLY A 216 -3.71 -4.07 -10.05
N LYS A 217 -4.52 -5.00 -9.53
CA LYS A 217 -5.73 -5.52 -10.21
C LYS A 217 -7.02 -4.80 -9.81
N GLU A 218 -7.02 -4.04 -8.72
CA GLU A 218 -8.18 -3.31 -8.27
C GLU A 218 -8.22 -1.91 -8.90
N ILE A 219 -9.42 -1.38 -9.11
CA ILE A 219 -9.63 0.00 -9.56
C ILE A 219 -10.45 0.69 -8.49
N LYS A 220 -9.83 1.66 -7.81
CA LYS A 220 -10.48 2.49 -6.80
C LYS A 220 -11.05 3.73 -7.48
N LYS A 221 -12.35 3.97 -7.29
CA LYS A 221 -13.05 5.16 -7.81
C LYS A 221 -13.07 6.24 -6.73
N ILE A 222 -12.76 7.48 -7.09
CA ILE A 222 -12.96 8.64 -6.23
C ILE A 222 -13.60 9.78 -7.02
N ASP A 223 -14.55 10.46 -6.39
CA ASP A 223 -15.33 11.54 -7.00
C ASP A 223 -15.27 12.80 -6.16
N LYS A 224 -15.29 13.95 -6.83
CA LYS A 224 -15.41 15.26 -6.19
C LYS A 224 -16.31 16.14 -7.05
N GLU A 225 -17.31 16.70 -6.40
CA GLU A 225 -18.23 17.65 -7.03
C GLU A 225 -17.82 19.10 -6.73
N VAL A 226 -18.17 19.97 -7.67
CA VAL A 226 -18.14 21.41 -7.54
C VAL A 226 -19.44 21.97 -8.11
N VAL A 227 -19.99 22.97 -7.45
CA VAL A 227 -21.17 23.71 -7.91
C VAL A 227 -20.71 25.11 -8.26
N ILE A 228 -21.06 25.55 -9.46
CA ILE A 228 -20.75 26.88 -10.00
C ILE A 228 -22.06 27.60 -10.28
#